data_AF-A0AAU3BCR9-F1
#
_entry.id   AF-A0AAU3BCR9-F1
#
_cell.length_a   1.000
_cell.length_b   1.000
_cell.length_c   1.000
_cell.angle_alpha   90.00
_cell.angle_beta   90.00
_cell.angle_gamma   90.00
#
_symmetry.space_group_name_H-M   'P 1'
#
loop_
_entity.id
_entity.type
_entity.pdbx_description
1 polymer ?
#
loop_
_entity_poly.entity_id
_entity_poly.type
_entity_poly.pdbx_seq_one_letter_code
_entity_poly.pdbx_strand_id
1 'polypeptide(L)' 'MTTTIDYAWHAWVSVPGEGRAFAHGTVTVPASFCWDRVTREVAAWLGSQGVTGRLDDIHLILAPDAGRTV' A
#
# COMPACT_ATOMS: atom_id res chain seq x y z
N MET A 1 -5.38 18.71 -15.25
CA MET A 1 -5.58 18.17 -13.89
C MET A 1 -5.46 16.67 -13.98
N THR A 2 -4.58 16.05 -13.19
CA THR A 2 -4.44 14.59 -13.17
C THR A 2 -5.42 14.04 -12.16
N THR A 3 -6.36 13.19 -12.60
CA THR A 3 -7.30 12.50 -11.71
C THR A 3 -6.53 11.52 -10.83
N THR A 4 -6.86 11.45 -9.54
CA THR A 4 -6.26 10.52 -8.57
C THR A 4 -7.30 9.55 -8.02
N ILE A 5 -6.82 8.43 -7.50
CA ILE A 5 -7.60 7.41 -6.79
C ILE A 5 -6.90 7.08 -5.48
N ASP A 6 -7.69 6.91 -4.43
CA ASP A 6 -7.23 6.48 -3.12
C ASP A 6 -7.45 4.97 -2.95
N TYR A 7 -6.41 4.30 -2.46
CA TYR A 7 -6.45 2.90 -2.07
C TYR A 7 -6.10 2.79 -0.60
N ALA A 8 -6.88 2.00 0.14
CA ALA A 8 -6.41 1.42 1.39
C ALA A 8 -5.64 0.14 1.08
N TRP A 9 -4.67 -0.21 1.91
CA TRP A 9 -3.90 -1.45 1.76
C TRP A 9 -3.59 -2.08 3.10
N HIS A 10 -3.38 -3.40 3.09
CA HIS A 10 -2.81 -4.13 4.22
C HIS A 10 -1.89 -5.25 3.73
N ALA A 11 -0.91 -5.61 4.56
CA ALA A 11 0.07 -6.64 4.25
C ALA A 11 0.65 -7.30 5.50
N TRP A 12 1.01 -8.58 5.38
CA TRP A 12 1.96 -9.21 6.29
C TRP A 12 3.38 -8.89 5.85
N VAL A 13 4.19 -8.39 6.78
CA VAL A 13 5.55 -7.94 6.52
C VAL A 13 6.54 -8.51 7.54
N SER A 14 7.81 -8.47 7.22
CA SER A 14 8.93 -8.80 8.09
C SER A 14 9.71 -7.54 8.43
N VAL A 15 9.76 -7.22 9.72
CA VAL A 15 10.44 -6.06 10.28
C VAL A 15 11.77 -6.53 10.91
N PRO A 16 12.92 -5.96 10.51
CA PRO A 16 14.20 -6.30 11.12
C PRO A 16 14.19 -6.13 12.64
N GLY A 17 14.62 -7.15 13.37
CA GLY A 17 14.64 -7.16 14.84
C GLY A 17 13.31 -7.59 15.50
N GLU A 18 12.18 -7.42 14.82
CA GLU A 18 10.84 -7.65 15.41
C GLU A 18 10.13 -8.88 14.83
N GLY A 19 10.55 -9.37 13.66
CA GLY A 19 9.94 -10.53 13.01
C GLY A 19 8.71 -10.15 12.18
N ARG A 20 7.69 -11.03 12.16
CA ARG A 20 6.53 -10.86 11.27
C ARG A 20 5.47 -9.95 11.91
N ALA A 21 5.01 -8.94 11.18
CA ALA A 21 4.03 -7.96 11.62
C ALA A 21 2.94 -7.73 10.57
N PHE A 22 1.77 -7.28 11.02
CA PHE A 22 0.69 -6.83 10.14
C PHE A 22 0.78 -5.31 9.98
N ALA A 23 0.80 -4.82 8.74
CA ALA A 23 0.86 -3.42 8.40
C ALA A 23 -0.36 -3.02 7.55
N HIS A 24 -0.80 -1.77 7.68
CA HIS A 24 -1.87 -1.20 6.86
C HIS A 24 -1.61 0.29 6.62
N GLY A 25 -2.21 0.82 5.56
CA GLY A 25 -2.08 2.23 5.21
C GLY A 25 -2.99 2.65 4.07
N THR A 26 -2.77 3.86 3.58
CA THR A 26 -3.46 4.40 2.41
C THR A 26 -2.43 4.92 1.41
N VAL A 27 -2.79 4.96 0.13
CA VAL A 27 -1.98 5.52 -0.94
C VAL A 27 -2.87 6.22 -1.96
N THR A 28 -2.48 7.43 -2.33
CA THR A 28 -3.12 8.23 -3.39
C THR A 28 -2.23 8.19 -4.63
N VAL A 29 -2.78 7.73 -5.75
CA VAL A 29 -2.03 7.55 -7.02
C VAL A 29 -2.79 8.14 -8.20
N PRO A 30 -2.13 8.43 -9.34
CA PRO A 30 -2.83 8.76 -10.57
C PRO A 30 -3.83 7.66 -10.97
N ALA A 31 -5.01 8.06 -11.42
CA ALA A 31 -6.07 7.13 -11.85
C ALA A 31 -5.67 6.24 -13.03
N SER A 32 -4.59 6.58 -13.74
CA SER A 32 -4.01 5.78 -14.82
C SER A 32 -3.18 4.58 -14.32
N PHE A 33 -2.89 4.48 -13.02
CA PHE A 33 -2.13 3.36 -12.48
C PHE A 33 -3.03 2.13 -12.37
N CYS A 34 -2.60 1.02 -12.97
CA CYS A 34 -3.24 -0.27 -12.76
C CYS A 34 -2.88 -0.83 -11.37
N TRP A 35 -3.68 -1.79 -10.90
CA TRP A 35 -3.54 -2.44 -9.59
C TRP A 35 -2.11 -2.90 -9.30
N ASP A 36 -1.48 -3.63 -10.23
CA ASP A 36 -0.11 -4.14 -10.10
C ASP A 36 0.91 -3.02 -9.91
N ARG A 37 0.71 -1.88 -10.56
CA ARG A 37 1.59 -0.72 -10.41
C ARG A 37 1.47 -0.15 -9.00
N VAL A 38 0.24 0.01 -8.50
CA VAL A 38 0.00 0.49 -7.12
C VAL A 38 0.61 -0.46 -6.10
N THR A 39 0.44 -1.78 -6.26
CA THR A 39 1.05 -2.79 -5.39
C THR A 39 2.57 -2.67 -5.35
N ARG A 40 3.21 -2.44 -6.50
CA ARG A 40 4.67 -2.25 -6.59
C ARG A 40 5.15 -0.97 -5.92
N GLU A 41 4.39 0.12 -6.01
CA GLU A 41 4.70 1.38 -5.29
C GLU A 41 4.62 1.19 -3.77
N VAL A 42 3.57 0.53 -3.27
CA VAL A 42 3.43 0.18 -1.84
C VAL A 42 4.60 -0.69 -1.39
N ALA A 43 4.96 -1.71 -2.18
CA ALA A 43 6.09 -2.59 -1.87
C ALA A 43 7.44 -1.87 -1.88
N ALA A 44 7.66 -0.98 -2.84
CA ALA A 44 8.88 -0.16 -2.91
C ALA A 44 8.98 0.77 -1.71
N TRP A 45 7.87 1.37 -1.30
CA TRP A 45 7.82 2.19 -0.09
C TRP A 45 8.12 1.36 1.17
N LEU A 46 7.49 0.19 1.35
CA LEU A 46 7.80 -0.74 2.45
C LEU A 46 9.30 -1.11 2.46
N GLY A 47 9.86 -1.44 1.30
CA GLY A 47 11.29 -1.71 1.14
C GLY A 47 12.17 -0.53 1.57
N SER A 48 11.75 0.71 1.28
CA SER A 48 12.47 1.91 1.71
C SER A 48 12.47 2.11 3.24
N GLN A 49 11.50 1.53 3.95
CA GLN A 49 11.43 1.52 5.41
C GLN A 49 12.29 0.40 6.03
N GLY A 50 13.01 -0.38 5.22
CA GLY A 50 13.74 -1.57 5.68
C GLY A 50 12.84 -2.77 5.94
N VAL A 51 11.57 -2.69 5.55
CA VAL A 51 10.58 -3.75 5.72
C VAL A 51 10.60 -4.67 4.50
N THR A 52 10.56 -5.98 4.72
CA THR A 52 10.55 -6.98 3.64
C THR A 52 9.22 -7.73 3.61
N GLY A 53 8.80 -8.23 2.45
CA GLY A 53 7.53 -8.93 2.29
C GLY A 53 7.35 -9.49 0.88
N ARG A 54 6.28 -10.26 0.67
CA ARG A 54 5.89 -10.72 -0.67
C ARG A 54 4.89 -9.76 -1.26
N LEU A 55 4.98 -9.50 -2.56
CA LEU A 55 3.98 -8.70 -3.28
C LEU A 55 2.58 -9.32 -3.13
N ASP A 56 2.48 -10.64 -3.15
CA ASP A 56 1.22 -11.38 -3.00
C ASP A 56 0.56 -11.22 -1.62
N ASP A 57 1.32 -10.78 -0.62
CA ASP A 57 0.79 -10.50 0.72
C ASP A 57 0.16 -9.09 0.80
N ILE A 58 0.32 -8.24 -0.23
CA ILE A 58 -0.24 -6.88 -0.27
C ILE A 58 -1.62 -6.93 -0.91
N HIS A 59 -2.63 -6.60 -0.13
CA HIS A 59 -4.00 -6.47 -0.60
C HIS A 59 -4.38 -4.98 -0.68
N LEU A 60 -4.77 -4.54 -1.87
CA LEU A 60 -5.33 -3.21 -2.09
C LEU A 60 -6.86 -3.26 -1.99
N ILE A 61 -7.45 -2.16 -1.55
CA ILE A 61 -8.89 -1.96 -1.47
C ILE A 61 -9.15 -0.58 -2.06
N LEU A 62 -9.97 -0.51 -3.11
CA LEU A 62 -10.42 0.77 -3.65
C LEU A 62 -11.20 1.49 -2.54
N ALA A 63 -10.69 2.62 -2.08
CA ALA A 63 -11.24 3.31 -0.93
C ALA A 63 -11.66 4.72 -1.36
N PRO A 64 -12.87 4.90 -1.93
CA PRO A 64 -13.32 6.20 -2.44
C PRO A 64 -13.39 7.31 -1.37
N ASP A 65 -13.29 6.97 -0.08
CA ASP A 65 -13.35 7.90 1.06
C ASP A 65 -12.23 7.66 2.12
N ALA A 66 -11.08 7.08 1.74
CA ALA A 66 -10.01 6.68 2.71
C ALA A 66 -9.42 7.80 3.59
N GLY A 67 -9.83 9.06 3.40
CA GLY A 67 -9.43 10.23 4.17
C GLY A 67 -10.57 11.15 4.59
N ARG A 68 -11.84 10.77 4.40
CA ARG A 68 -12.98 11.54 4.93
C ARG A 68 -13.34 11.04 6.32
N THR A 69 -12.77 11.68 7.34
CA THR A 69 -13.38 11.69 8.67
C THR A 69 -14.78 12.32 8.55
N VAL A 70 -15.81 11.56 8.92
CA VAL A 70 -17.12 12.09 9.33
C VAL A 70 -17.00 12.84 10.65
#